data_AF-A0A1W9IBT5-F1
#
_entry.id   AF-A0A1W9IBT5-F1
#
_cell.length_a   1.000
_cell.length_b   1.000
_cell.length_c   1.000
_cell.angle_alpha   90.00
_cell.angle_beta   90.00
_cell.angle_gamma   90.00
#
_symmetry.space_group_name_H-M   'P 1'
#
loop_
_entity.id
_entity.type
_entity.pdbx_description
1 polymer ?
#
loop_
_entity_poly.entity_id
_entity_poly.type
_entity_poly.pdbx_seq_one_letter_code
_entity_poly.pdbx_strand_id
1 'polypeptide(L)'
;MTAAQPAAARSTFYITTAISYPNGAPHIGHAYEAIATDALARFQRLDGKDVFFLTGTDEHGQKMIQTAEREGMTPRQLADRNAARFKEMDERLNVSFDRFIRTSEPAHHRSSQAIWEGMKRNGDIYLDSYAGWYSVRDEAYYAEDETTVGEDKVRRGPQGTPVEWVEEKSYFFKLSAYQDKLLALYDEQPDFIGPDSRRNEVISFVKGGLKDLSVSRTTFDWGVPVPGDPEHVMYVWVDALTNYITGVGHPDANDKNWHYWPADVHIIGKDIIRFHAVYWPAFLMAAGIPVPKRVYAHGFLFNRGEKMSKSTGNVVDPFSLADQYGVDPLRFFFLREVPFGNDGNYNHEAIVTRTNADLANDFGNLGQRSLSMLAKQYGGVLPEPGEYSDNDKAILAMADGMLELARIAMATQQIHQAVNAVWAVVAEANRYFAGEAPWALAKTDPKKQATVLYVTAEVVRQIAILAQPIMPASCGKMLDILGVPESERTFAFSGGKKRIAPGTQLPPPAPVFPRYVEPEASSN
;
A
#
# COMPACT_ATOMS: atom_id res chain seq x y z
N MET A 1 26.32 -33.96 7.08
CA MET A 1 24.86 -33.71 7.01
C MET A 1 24.43 -33.11 8.33
N THR A 2 24.54 -31.80 8.47
CA THR A 2 24.07 -31.07 9.66
C THR A 2 22.59 -30.84 9.51
N ALA A 3 21.79 -31.50 10.33
CA ALA A 3 20.35 -31.28 10.43
C ALA A 3 20.09 -29.80 10.70
N ALA A 4 19.29 -29.17 9.84
CA ALA A 4 18.82 -27.81 10.04
C ALA A 4 18.07 -27.76 11.38
N GLN A 5 18.47 -26.85 12.27
CA GLN A 5 17.69 -26.53 13.46
C GLN A 5 16.26 -26.12 13.02
N PRO A 6 15.22 -26.52 13.75
CA PRO A 6 13.86 -26.05 13.47
C PRO A 6 13.87 -24.52 13.58
N ALA A 7 13.50 -23.85 12.49
CA ALA A 7 13.34 -22.40 12.49
C ALA A 7 12.36 -22.02 13.62
N ALA A 8 12.76 -21.09 14.49
CA ALA A 8 11.84 -20.49 15.44
C ALA A 8 10.58 -20.01 14.69
N ALA A 9 9.39 -20.27 15.25
CA ALA A 9 8.14 -19.88 14.62
C ALA A 9 8.16 -18.37 14.33
N ARG A 10 8.09 -17.98 13.05
CA ARG A 10 8.11 -16.58 12.62
C ARG A 10 6.84 -15.89 13.13
N SER A 11 6.97 -14.66 13.63
CA SER A 11 5.79 -13.85 13.93
C SER A 11 5.04 -13.54 12.64
N THR A 12 3.71 -13.70 12.66
CA THR A 12 2.86 -13.36 11.51
C THR A 12 2.70 -11.86 11.35
N PHE A 13 2.43 -11.42 10.12
CA PHE A 13 2.10 -10.05 9.78
C PHE A 13 1.08 -10.02 8.65
N TYR A 14 -0.15 -9.63 8.95
CA TYR A 14 -1.23 -9.53 7.98
C TYR A 14 -1.47 -8.07 7.59
N ILE A 15 -1.30 -7.76 6.31
CA ILE A 15 -1.43 -6.41 5.75
C ILE A 15 -2.38 -6.42 4.56
N THR A 16 -3.16 -5.33 4.41
CA THR A 16 -4.14 -5.21 3.32
C THR A 16 -4.09 -3.84 2.67
N THR A 17 -4.41 -3.77 1.39
CA THR A 17 -4.96 -2.54 0.77
C THR A 17 -6.46 -2.45 1.07
N ALA A 18 -7.11 -1.34 0.72
CA ALA A 18 -8.51 -1.35 0.33
C ALA A 18 -8.69 -2.15 -0.97
N ILE A 19 -9.90 -2.68 -1.17
CA ILE A 19 -10.26 -3.31 -2.43
C ILE A 19 -10.84 -2.26 -3.38
N SER A 20 -10.40 -2.26 -4.64
CA SER A 20 -10.74 -1.21 -5.60
C SER A 20 -12.11 -1.42 -6.21
N TYR A 21 -12.88 -0.34 -6.38
CA TYR A 21 -14.17 -0.41 -7.07
C TYR A 21 -13.97 -0.43 -8.60
N PRO A 22 -14.24 -1.54 -9.32
CA PRO A 22 -13.81 -1.71 -10.70
C PRO A 22 -14.86 -1.19 -11.69
N ASN A 23 -15.44 -0.02 -11.44
CA ASN A 23 -16.36 0.66 -12.39
C ASN A 23 -15.59 1.48 -13.45
N GLY A 24 -14.27 1.34 -13.50
CA GLY A 24 -13.40 1.98 -14.47
C GLY A 24 -12.02 1.36 -14.46
N ALA A 25 -11.16 1.85 -15.36
CA ALA A 25 -9.76 1.47 -15.37
C ALA A 25 -9.04 1.95 -14.09
N PRO A 26 -8.01 1.21 -13.63
CA PRO A 26 -7.14 1.67 -12.56
C PRO A 26 -6.43 2.99 -12.93
N HIS A 27 -5.95 3.70 -11.91
CA HIS A 27 -5.29 4.98 -12.03
C HIS A 27 -4.22 5.10 -10.96
N ILE A 28 -3.36 6.12 -11.03
CA ILE A 28 -2.19 6.22 -10.15
C ILE A 28 -2.52 6.23 -8.64
N GLY A 29 -3.69 6.70 -8.22
CA GLY A 29 -4.14 6.57 -6.83
C GLY A 29 -4.24 5.12 -6.33
N HIS A 30 -4.76 4.20 -7.15
CA HIS A 30 -4.83 2.77 -6.83
C HIS A 30 -3.42 2.16 -6.77
N ALA A 31 -2.59 2.48 -7.77
CA ALA A 31 -1.21 2.04 -7.82
C ALA A 31 -0.39 2.54 -6.62
N TYR A 32 -0.63 3.76 -6.13
CA TYR A 32 0.06 4.31 -4.98
C TYR A 32 -0.20 3.52 -3.70
N GLU A 33 -1.47 3.20 -3.42
CA GLU A 33 -1.85 2.39 -2.28
C GLU A 33 -1.22 0.98 -2.38
N ALA A 34 -1.30 0.36 -3.55
CA ALA A 34 -0.71 -0.97 -3.79
C ALA A 34 0.81 -0.98 -3.62
N ILE A 35 1.53 0.00 -4.19
CA ILE A 35 2.99 0.13 -4.09
C ILE A 35 3.43 0.38 -2.64
N ALA A 36 2.74 1.27 -1.91
CA ALA A 36 3.08 1.58 -0.52
C ALA A 36 2.85 0.37 0.39
N THR A 37 1.72 -0.31 0.21
CA THR A 37 1.38 -1.52 0.97
C THR A 37 2.36 -2.65 0.67
N ASP A 38 2.76 -2.82 -0.60
CA ASP A 38 3.79 -3.78 -1.00
C ASP A 38 5.16 -3.48 -0.39
N ALA A 39 5.57 -2.20 -0.33
CA ALA A 39 6.82 -1.82 0.32
C ALA A 39 6.80 -2.16 1.82
N LEU A 40 5.68 -1.93 2.50
CA LEU A 40 5.52 -2.33 3.91
C LEU A 40 5.56 -3.86 4.07
N ALA A 41 4.85 -4.61 3.21
CA ALA A 41 4.84 -6.07 3.22
C ALA A 41 6.25 -6.65 2.99
N ARG A 42 6.95 -6.18 1.94
CA ARG A 42 8.33 -6.60 1.62
C ARG A 42 9.31 -6.29 2.74
N PHE A 43 9.17 -5.14 3.39
CA PHE A 43 10.01 -4.80 4.54
C PHE A 43 9.85 -5.81 5.67
N GLN A 44 8.61 -6.18 6.02
CA GLN A 44 8.35 -7.17 7.07
C GLN A 44 8.85 -8.57 6.67
N ARG A 45 8.73 -8.97 5.40
CA ARG A 45 9.30 -10.24 4.90
C ARG A 45 10.83 -10.26 5.05
N LEU A 46 11.50 -9.17 4.65
CA LEU A 46 12.96 -9.05 4.78
C LEU A 46 13.41 -8.93 6.24
N ASP A 47 12.55 -8.46 7.14
CA ASP A 47 12.76 -8.46 8.59
C ASP A 47 12.38 -9.78 9.27
N GLY A 48 12.12 -10.83 8.47
CA GLY A 48 11.97 -12.21 8.95
C GLY A 48 10.57 -12.61 9.40
N LYS A 49 9.55 -11.79 9.16
CA LYS A 49 8.16 -12.13 9.47
C LYS A 49 7.54 -13.05 8.43
N ASP A 50 6.53 -13.81 8.85
CA ASP A 50 5.63 -14.53 7.94
C ASP A 50 4.51 -13.58 7.52
N VAL A 51 4.49 -13.17 6.26
CA VAL A 51 3.63 -12.06 5.80
C VAL A 51 2.54 -12.61 4.89
N PHE A 52 1.30 -12.21 5.17
CA PHE A 52 0.19 -12.34 4.24
C PHE A 52 -0.24 -10.96 3.77
N PHE A 53 -0.20 -10.72 2.46
CA PHE A 53 -0.60 -9.46 1.84
C PHE A 53 -1.84 -9.65 0.95
N LEU A 54 -2.95 -9.03 1.35
CA LEU A 54 -4.21 -9.05 0.61
C LEU A 54 -4.44 -7.74 -0.18
N THR A 55 -4.83 -7.88 -1.44
CA THR A 55 -5.40 -6.82 -2.29
C THR A 55 -6.62 -7.37 -3.04
N GLY A 56 -7.36 -6.55 -3.79
CA GLY A 56 -8.51 -7.06 -4.54
C GLY A 56 -9.47 -6.00 -5.10
N THR A 57 -10.67 -6.46 -5.47
CA THR A 57 -11.73 -5.64 -6.06
C THR A 57 -13.09 -5.81 -5.39
N ASP A 58 -13.77 -4.68 -5.19
CA ASP A 58 -15.16 -4.58 -4.71
C ASP A 58 -16.13 -4.50 -5.88
N GLU A 59 -16.75 -5.62 -6.21
CA GLU A 59 -17.45 -5.83 -7.47
C GLU A 59 -18.97 -5.61 -7.40
N HIS A 60 -19.55 -5.28 -6.25
CA HIS A 60 -21.00 -5.18 -6.07
C HIS A 60 -21.54 -3.74 -6.09
N GLY A 61 -22.86 -3.59 -6.08
CA GLY A 61 -23.53 -2.30 -5.93
C GLY A 61 -23.92 -1.59 -7.23
N GLN A 62 -24.75 -0.56 -7.06
CA GLN A 62 -25.46 0.12 -8.14
C GLN A 62 -24.55 0.76 -9.21
N LYS A 63 -23.37 1.28 -8.83
CA LYS A 63 -22.45 1.94 -9.78
C LYS A 63 -21.87 0.96 -10.80
N MET A 64 -21.72 -0.32 -10.45
CA MET A 64 -21.35 -1.38 -11.40
C MET A 64 -22.47 -1.63 -12.40
N ILE A 65 -23.73 -1.68 -11.95
CA ILE A 65 -24.91 -1.82 -12.82
C ILE A 65 -24.97 -0.67 -13.82
N GLN A 66 -24.96 0.57 -13.34
CA GLN A 66 -25.06 1.77 -14.19
C GLN A 66 -23.92 1.85 -15.22
N THR A 67 -22.71 1.44 -14.85
CA THR A 67 -21.58 1.42 -15.79
C THR A 67 -21.74 0.31 -16.82
N ALA A 68 -22.17 -0.88 -16.37
CA ALA A 68 -22.36 -2.01 -17.26
C ALA A 68 -23.46 -1.71 -18.29
N GLU A 69 -24.58 -1.13 -17.87
CA GLU A 69 -25.65 -0.65 -18.76
C GLU A 69 -25.16 0.37 -19.78
N ARG A 70 -24.37 1.38 -19.33
CA ARG A 70 -23.78 2.40 -20.22
C ARG A 70 -22.85 1.80 -21.28
N GLU A 71 -22.17 0.71 -20.95
CA GLU A 71 -21.24 0.01 -21.84
C GLU A 71 -21.90 -1.16 -22.61
N GLY A 72 -23.20 -1.41 -22.43
CA GLY A 72 -23.90 -2.51 -23.08
C GLY A 72 -23.43 -3.91 -22.62
N MET A 73 -23.01 -4.03 -21.36
CA MET A 73 -22.51 -5.26 -20.73
C MET A 73 -23.36 -5.64 -19.51
N THR A 74 -23.23 -6.88 -19.04
CA THR A 74 -23.73 -7.27 -17.70
C THR A 74 -22.77 -6.82 -16.59
N PRO A 75 -23.24 -6.60 -15.35
CA PRO A 75 -22.38 -6.26 -14.22
C PRO A 75 -21.25 -7.28 -14.00
N ARG A 76 -21.55 -8.57 -14.20
CA ARG A 76 -20.57 -9.66 -14.12
C ARG A 76 -19.45 -9.52 -15.16
N GLN A 77 -19.80 -9.25 -16.42
CA GLN A 77 -18.81 -9.05 -17.49
C GLN A 77 -17.93 -7.82 -17.22
N LEU A 78 -18.52 -6.73 -16.74
CA LEU A 78 -17.77 -5.54 -16.35
C LEU A 78 -16.78 -5.84 -15.20
N ALA A 79 -17.26 -6.53 -14.16
CA ALA A 79 -16.45 -6.94 -13.02
C ALA A 79 -15.29 -7.85 -13.44
N ASP A 80 -15.55 -8.91 -14.22
CA ASP A 80 -14.51 -9.84 -14.70
C ASP A 80 -13.45 -9.11 -15.54
N ARG A 81 -13.86 -8.22 -16.46
CA ARG A 81 -12.95 -7.43 -17.30
C ARG A 81 -12.07 -6.49 -16.48
N ASN A 82 -12.69 -5.69 -15.61
CA ASN A 82 -11.96 -4.63 -14.91
C ASN A 82 -11.15 -5.20 -13.75
N ALA A 83 -11.61 -6.23 -13.03
CA ALA A 83 -10.82 -6.91 -12.00
C ALA A 83 -9.52 -7.51 -12.57
N ALA A 84 -9.58 -8.11 -13.76
CA ALA A 84 -8.38 -8.57 -14.46
C ALA A 84 -7.40 -7.41 -14.73
N ARG A 85 -7.90 -6.22 -15.10
CA ARG A 85 -7.06 -5.04 -15.33
C ARG A 85 -6.41 -4.49 -14.07
N PHE A 86 -7.11 -4.53 -12.92
CA PHE A 86 -6.51 -4.18 -11.62
C PHE A 86 -5.42 -5.17 -11.21
N LYS A 87 -5.65 -6.48 -11.39
CA LYS A 87 -4.64 -7.50 -11.12
C LYS A 87 -3.41 -7.34 -12.03
N GLU A 88 -3.63 -7.06 -13.31
CA GLU A 88 -2.56 -6.78 -14.27
C GLU A 88 -1.74 -5.53 -13.87
N MET A 89 -2.39 -4.50 -13.31
CA MET A 89 -1.68 -3.32 -12.79
C MET A 89 -0.75 -3.72 -11.64
N ASP A 90 -1.26 -4.46 -10.66
CA ASP A 90 -0.46 -4.92 -9.51
C ASP A 90 0.71 -5.81 -9.97
N GLU A 91 0.48 -6.73 -10.89
CA GLU A 91 1.53 -7.58 -11.48
C GLU A 91 2.56 -6.75 -12.26
N ARG A 92 2.12 -5.80 -13.09
CA ARG A 92 2.99 -4.89 -13.87
C ARG A 92 3.88 -4.03 -12.97
N LEU A 93 3.36 -3.61 -11.82
CA LEU A 93 4.05 -2.78 -10.82
C LEU A 93 4.86 -3.61 -9.79
N ASN A 94 4.95 -4.92 -10.01
CA ASN A 94 5.69 -5.86 -9.16
C ASN A 94 5.19 -5.81 -7.69
N VAL A 95 3.88 -5.75 -7.50
CA VAL A 95 3.21 -5.86 -6.20
C VAL A 95 3.17 -7.34 -5.81
N SER A 96 3.69 -7.67 -4.63
CA SER A 96 3.84 -9.05 -4.14
C SER A 96 2.70 -9.46 -3.21
N PHE A 97 1.45 -9.32 -3.67
CA PHE A 97 0.29 -9.80 -2.93
C PHE A 97 0.27 -11.34 -2.86
N ASP A 98 -0.16 -11.88 -1.74
CA ASP A 98 -0.34 -13.32 -1.53
C ASP A 98 -1.73 -13.77 -2.00
N ARG A 99 -2.71 -12.86 -1.97
CA ARG A 99 -4.06 -13.09 -2.50
C ARG A 99 -4.63 -11.82 -3.13
N PHE A 100 -5.22 -12.00 -4.31
CA PHE A 100 -6.10 -11.02 -4.97
C PHE A 100 -7.54 -11.49 -4.80
N ILE A 101 -8.30 -10.85 -3.91
CA ILE A 101 -9.70 -11.22 -3.62
C ILE A 101 -10.68 -10.49 -4.53
N ARG A 102 -11.76 -11.16 -4.89
CA ARG A 102 -12.91 -10.57 -5.60
C ARG A 102 -14.16 -10.77 -4.77
N THR A 103 -14.95 -9.72 -4.55
CA THR A 103 -16.17 -9.87 -3.74
C THR A 103 -17.24 -10.76 -4.40
N SER A 104 -17.16 -10.99 -5.71
CA SER A 104 -18.01 -11.97 -6.41
C SER A 104 -17.65 -13.45 -6.16
N GLU A 105 -16.61 -13.74 -5.37
CA GLU A 105 -16.22 -15.11 -5.00
C GLU A 105 -17.29 -15.77 -4.11
N PRO A 106 -17.68 -17.04 -4.36
CA PRO A 106 -18.60 -17.76 -3.48
C PRO A 106 -18.12 -17.87 -2.02
N ALA A 107 -16.80 -17.91 -1.80
CA ALA A 107 -16.23 -17.91 -0.45
C ALA A 107 -16.46 -16.59 0.29
N HIS A 108 -16.43 -15.47 -0.44
CA HIS A 108 -16.71 -14.15 0.12
C HIS A 108 -18.19 -14.01 0.48
N HIS A 109 -19.10 -14.43 -0.40
CA HIS A 109 -20.53 -14.44 -0.09
C HIS A 109 -20.84 -15.21 1.20
N ARG A 110 -20.21 -16.39 1.41
CA ARG A 110 -20.37 -17.16 2.65
C ARG A 110 -19.85 -16.40 3.88
N SER A 111 -18.73 -15.69 3.75
CA SER A 111 -18.20 -14.85 4.82
C SER A 111 -19.14 -13.68 5.16
N SER A 112 -19.61 -12.95 4.15
CA SER A 112 -20.53 -11.82 4.31
C SER A 112 -21.86 -12.27 4.94
N GLN A 113 -22.36 -13.45 4.59
CA GLN A 113 -23.52 -14.06 5.23
C GLN A 113 -23.25 -14.47 6.68
N ALA A 114 -22.10 -15.05 6.98
CA ALA A 114 -21.75 -15.45 8.34
C ALA A 114 -21.56 -14.25 9.29
N ILE A 115 -20.94 -13.15 8.85
CA ILE A 115 -20.81 -11.95 9.68
C ILE A 115 -22.18 -11.29 9.91
N TRP A 116 -23.04 -11.28 8.88
CA TRP A 116 -24.43 -10.81 9.01
C TRP A 116 -25.20 -11.59 10.05
N GLU A 117 -25.15 -12.92 10.01
CA GLU A 117 -25.77 -13.79 11.00
C GLU A 117 -25.20 -13.57 12.40
N GLY A 118 -23.89 -13.32 12.51
CA GLY A 118 -23.24 -12.92 13.76
C GLY A 118 -23.84 -11.66 14.37
N MET A 119 -23.91 -10.58 13.59
CA MET A 119 -24.53 -9.31 14.02
C MET A 119 -26.02 -9.45 14.35
N LYS A 120 -26.77 -10.20 13.53
CA LYS A 120 -28.19 -10.47 13.76
C LYS A 120 -28.44 -11.27 15.05
N ARG A 121 -27.62 -12.29 15.30
CA ARG A 121 -27.71 -13.12 16.52
C ARG A 121 -27.44 -12.34 17.80
N ASN A 122 -26.59 -11.31 17.74
CA ASN A 122 -26.37 -10.38 18.85
C ASN A 122 -27.46 -9.30 18.98
N GLY A 123 -28.48 -9.32 18.11
CA GLY A 123 -29.59 -8.37 18.15
C GLY A 123 -29.23 -6.98 17.64
N ASP A 124 -28.14 -6.85 16.89
CA ASP A 124 -27.65 -5.58 16.36
C ASP A 124 -28.18 -5.24 14.97
N ILE A 125 -28.88 -6.19 14.33
CA ILE A 125 -29.59 -5.98 13.07
C ILE A 125 -31.10 -6.02 13.32
N TYR A 126 -31.81 -5.01 12.85
CA TYR A 126 -33.28 -4.95 12.89
C TYR A 126 -33.82 -4.42 11.56
N LEU A 127 -35.07 -4.79 11.22
CA LEU A 127 -35.74 -4.28 10.03
C LEU A 127 -36.51 -3.01 10.40
N ASP A 128 -36.35 -1.97 9.60
CA ASP A 128 -37.09 -0.71 9.73
C ASP A 128 -37.33 -0.10 8.32
N SER A 129 -37.99 1.05 8.23
CA SER A 129 -38.09 1.81 6.98
C SER A 129 -37.32 3.13 7.05
N TYR A 130 -36.54 3.41 6.01
CA TYR A 130 -35.98 4.74 5.78
C TYR A 130 -37.00 5.54 4.97
N ALA A 131 -37.46 6.67 5.49
CA ALA A 131 -38.43 7.52 4.83
C ALA A 131 -37.90 8.95 4.71
N GLY A 132 -37.89 9.50 3.49
CA GLY A 132 -37.37 10.85 3.23
C GLY A 132 -37.67 11.36 1.84
N TRP A 133 -37.43 12.65 1.61
CA TRP A 133 -37.66 13.29 0.32
C TRP A 133 -36.44 13.12 -0.58
N TYR A 134 -36.52 12.27 -1.60
CA TYR A 134 -35.42 11.98 -2.50
C TYR A 134 -35.50 12.82 -3.78
N SER A 135 -34.41 13.50 -4.15
CA SER A 135 -34.27 14.08 -5.48
C SER A 135 -33.52 13.10 -6.38
N VAL A 136 -34.21 12.56 -7.38
CA VAL A 136 -33.57 11.73 -8.42
C VAL A 136 -32.50 12.53 -9.17
N ARG A 137 -32.69 13.84 -9.33
CA ARG A 137 -31.75 14.71 -10.05
C ARG A 137 -30.48 15.00 -9.24
N ASP A 138 -30.60 15.16 -7.92
CA ASP A 138 -29.45 15.43 -7.05
C ASP A 138 -28.85 14.15 -6.45
N GLU A 139 -29.51 13.00 -6.66
CA GLU A 139 -29.23 11.71 -6.02
C GLU A 139 -29.06 11.84 -4.49
N ALA A 140 -29.91 12.66 -3.86
CA ALA A 140 -29.80 13.01 -2.46
C ALA A 140 -31.15 12.92 -1.74
N TYR A 141 -31.10 12.43 -0.50
CA TYR A 141 -32.19 12.54 0.44
C TYR A 141 -32.13 13.88 1.16
N TYR A 142 -33.29 14.53 1.24
CA TYR A 142 -33.53 15.73 2.00
C TYR A 142 -34.51 15.42 3.12
N ALA A 143 -34.26 15.97 4.30
CA ALA A 143 -35.23 15.99 5.37
C ALA A 143 -36.41 16.89 4.99
N GLU A 144 -37.55 16.72 5.65
CA GLU A 144 -38.75 17.49 5.30
C GLU A 144 -38.56 19.00 5.46
N ASP A 145 -37.80 19.43 6.46
CA ASP A 145 -37.43 20.83 6.72
C ASP A 145 -36.41 21.40 5.71
N GLU A 146 -35.76 20.55 4.92
CA GLU A 146 -34.86 20.95 3.83
C GLU A 146 -35.60 21.13 2.50
N THR A 147 -36.91 20.89 2.44
CA THR A 147 -37.71 20.93 1.21
C THR A 147 -38.85 21.95 1.27
N THR A 148 -39.29 22.44 0.12
CA THR A 148 -40.40 23.40 0.02
C THR A 148 -41.40 22.98 -1.05
N VAL A 149 -42.69 23.26 -0.84
CA VAL A 149 -43.75 22.99 -1.84
C VAL A 149 -44.01 24.28 -2.63
N GLY A 150 -43.78 24.24 -3.94
CA GLY A 150 -44.05 25.37 -4.83
C GLY A 150 -45.54 25.59 -5.11
N GLU A 151 -45.88 26.73 -5.73
CA GLU A 151 -47.26 27.03 -6.17
C GLU A 151 -47.81 26.00 -7.18
N ASP A 152 -46.91 25.33 -7.91
CA ASP A 152 -47.18 24.20 -8.81
C ASP A 152 -47.51 22.89 -8.08
N LYS A 153 -47.55 22.91 -6.74
CA LYS A 153 -47.70 21.74 -5.85
C LYS A 153 -46.58 20.71 -5.96
N VAL A 154 -45.45 21.05 -6.58
CA VAL A 154 -44.27 20.18 -6.63
C VAL A 154 -43.38 20.50 -5.42
N ARG A 155 -43.04 19.48 -4.64
CA ARG A 155 -42.05 19.64 -3.57
C ARG A 155 -40.65 19.61 -4.17
N ARG A 156 -39.80 20.52 -3.72
CA ARG A 156 -38.45 20.73 -4.25
C ARG A 156 -37.43 20.78 -3.13
N GLY A 157 -36.25 20.19 -3.36
CA GLY A 157 -35.11 20.29 -2.46
C GLY A 157 -34.45 21.68 -2.49
N PRO A 158 -33.41 21.92 -1.68
CA PRO A 158 -32.69 23.19 -1.58
C PRO A 158 -32.15 23.71 -2.92
N GLN A 159 -31.91 22.80 -3.88
CA GLN A 159 -31.41 23.13 -5.22
C GLN A 159 -32.54 23.36 -6.24
N GLY A 160 -33.80 23.43 -5.81
CA GLY A 160 -34.96 23.64 -6.68
C GLY A 160 -35.35 22.42 -7.53
N THR A 161 -34.71 21.27 -7.31
CA THR A 161 -35.01 20.01 -8.01
C THR A 161 -36.23 19.34 -7.39
N PRO A 162 -37.13 18.72 -8.19
CA PRO A 162 -38.24 17.95 -7.64
C PRO A 162 -37.73 16.86 -6.70
N VAL A 163 -38.41 16.72 -5.56
CA VAL A 163 -38.20 15.61 -4.62
C VAL A 163 -39.49 14.82 -4.45
N GLU A 164 -39.35 13.52 -4.26
CA GLU A 164 -40.46 12.60 -4.01
C GLU A 164 -40.25 11.85 -2.70
N TRP A 165 -41.35 11.56 -1.99
CA TRP A 165 -41.26 10.81 -0.75
C TRP A 165 -40.96 9.36 -1.09
N VAL A 166 -39.81 8.88 -0.63
CA VAL A 166 -39.38 7.51 -0.81
C VAL A 166 -39.33 6.87 0.57
N GLU A 167 -40.07 5.77 0.72
CA GLU A 167 -40.00 4.89 1.89
C GLU A 167 -39.47 3.54 1.45
N GLU A 168 -38.25 3.22 1.85
CA GLU A 168 -37.59 1.95 1.54
C GLU A 168 -37.38 1.15 2.82
N LYS A 169 -37.91 -0.08 2.84
CA LYS A 169 -37.57 -1.04 3.88
C LYS A 169 -36.07 -1.34 3.82
N SER A 170 -35.42 -1.32 4.96
CA SER A 170 -34.01 -1.66 5.08
C SER A 170 -33.73 -2.28 6.44
N TYR A 171 -32.87 -3.27 6.46
CA TYR A 171 -32.18 -3.67 7.67
C TYR A 171 -31.22 -2.56 8.13
N PHE A 172 -31.27 -2.25 9.41
CA PHE A 172 -30.38 -1.30 10.10
C PHE A 172 -29.47 -2.03 11.08
N PHE A 173 -28.23 -1.57 11.16
CA PHE A 173 -27.26 -1.92 12.18
C PHE A 173 -27.26 -0.88 13.30
N LYS A 174 -27.29 -1.34 14.55
CA LYS A 174 -27.31 -0.51 15.78
C LYS A 174 -25.98 0.19 16.07
N LEU A 175 -25.45 0.94 15.12
CA LEU A 175 -24.16 1.61 15.23
C LEU A 175 -24.10 2.57 16.43
N SER A 176 -25.21 3.20 16.79
CA SER A 176 -25.30 4.08 17.96
C SER A 176 -24.88 3.38 19.27
N ALA A 177 -25.19 2.09 19.41
CA ALA A 177 -24.84 1.29 20.59
C ALA A 177 -23.34 0.97 20.71
N TYR A 178 -22.55 1.25 19.67
CA TYR A 178 -21.11 0.98 19.63
C TYR A 178 -20.24 2.20 19.92
N GLN A 179 -20.83 3.38 20.11
CA GLN A 179 -20.09 4.63 20.31
C GLN A 179 -19.06 4.54 21.46
N ASP A 180 -19.49 4.16 22.65
CA ASP A 180 -18.60 4.10 23.82
C ASP A 180 -17.54 3.00 23.68
N LYS A 181 -17.87 1.87 23.04
CA LYS A 181 -16.93 0.77 22.77
C LYS A 181 -15.83 1.22 21.80
N LEU A 182 -16.18 1.99 20.77
CA LEU A 182 -15.22 2.56 19.83
C LEU A 182 -14.33 3.60 20.50
N LEU A 183 -14.88 4.49 21.32
CA LEU A 183 -14.09 5.46 22.08
C LEU A 183 -13.11 4.77 23.04
N ALA A 184 -13.55 3.71 23.72
CA ALA A 184 -12.68 2.89 24.57
C ALA A 184 -11.55 2.24 23.75
N LEU A 185 -11.86 1.66 22.58
CA LEU A 185 -10.85 1.12 21.67
C LEU A 185 -9.77 2.16 21.32
N TYR A 186 -10.16 3.39 20.99
CA TYR A 186 -9.20 4.44 20.60
C TYR A 186 -8.35 4.97 21.77
N ASP A 187 -8.84 4.84 23.01
CA ASP A 187 -8.13 5.21 24.23
C ASP A 187 -7.14 4.12 24.65
N GLU A 188 -7.60 2.86 24.66
CA GLU A 188 -6.81 1.68 25.02
C GLU A 188 -5.75 1.32 23.96
N GLN A 189 -6.02 1.65 22.69
CA GLN A 189 -5.10 1.44 21.56
C GLN A 189 -4.86 2.77 20.83
N PRO A 190 -3.96 3.63 21.34
CA PRO A 190 -3.68 4.93 20.72
C PRO A 190 -3.24 4.83 19.25
N ASP A 191 -2.54 3.75 18.90
CA ASP A 191 -2.05 3.46 17.55
C ASP A 191 -3.07 2.77 16.63
N PHE A 192 -4.33 2.59 17.05
CA PHE A 192 -5.36 1.96 16.21
C PHE A 192 -5.61 2.74 14.91
N ILE A 193 -5.46 4.08 14.92
CA ILE A 193 -5.69 4.93 13.74
C ILE A 193 -4.44 5.78 13.49
N GLY A 194 -3.94 5.78 12.26
CA GLY A 194 -2.88 6.67 11.80
C GLY A 194 -3.19 7.35 10.47
N PRO A 195 -2.55 8.50 10.16
CA PRO A 195 -1.75 9.34 11.07
C PRO A 195 -2.61 10.09 12.11
N ASP A 196 -1.97 10.76 13.07
CA ASP A 196 -2.65 11.44 14.20
C ASP A 196 -3.75 12.42 13.78
N SER A 197 -3.56 13.14 12.67
CA SER A 197 -4.57 14.04 12.12
C SER A 197 -5.88 13.31 11.81
N ARG A 198 -5.77 12.12 11.22
CA ARG A 198 -6.90 11.26 10.87
C ARG A 198 -7.53 10.62 12.11
N ARG A 199 -6.71 10.21 13.09
CA ARG A 199 -7.19 9.73 14.40
C ARG A 199 -8.09 10.76 15.07
N ASN A 200 -7.63 12.01 15.13
CA ASN A 200 -8.37 13.11 15.78
C ASN A 200 -9.70 13.41 15.08
N GLU A 201 -9.74 13.34 13.75
CA GLU A 201 -10.97 13.49 12.97
C GLU A 201 -11.99 12.38 13.27
N VAL A 202 -11.55 11.11 13.31
CA VAL A 202 -12.42 9.98 13.64
C VAL A 202 -12.95 10.09 15.07
N ILE A 203 -12.10 10.38 16.05
CA ILE A 203 -12.52 10.55 17.45
C ILE A 203 -13.54 11.68 17.57
N SER A 204 -13.30 12.81 16.90
CA SER A 204 -14.23 13.96 16.94
C SER A 204 -15.58 13.61 16.31
N PHE A 205 -15.58 12.84 15.21
CA PHE A 205 -16.80 12.34 14.58
C PHE A 205 -17.59 11.42 15.53
N VAL A 206 -16.93 10.44 16.17
CA VAL A 206 -17.60 9.50 17.08
C VAL A 206 -18.13 10.21 18.33
N LYS A 207 -17.39 11.18 18.88
CA LYS A 207 -17.87 12.02 20.00
C LYS A 207 -19.09 12.89 19.63
N GLY A 208 -19.30 13.17 18.34
CA GLY A 208 -20.44 13.93 17.85
C GLY A 208 -21.78 13.18 17.89
N GLY A 209 -21.78 11.87 18.16
CA GLY A 209 -22.97 11.04 18.16
C GLY A 209 -23.05 10.14 16.93
N LEU A 210 -23.17 8.82 17.14
CA LEU A 210 -23.43 7.86 16.06
C LEU A 210 -24.93 7.58 15.91
N LYS A 211 -25.38 7.48 14.66
CA LYS A 211 -26.74 7.04 14.29
C LYS A 211 -26.69 5.63 13.71
N ASP A 212 -27.79 4.92 13.82
CA ASP A 212 -27.93 3.58 13.24
C ASP A 212 -27.81 3.63 11.71
N LEU A 213 -27.21 2.58 11.15
CA LEU A 213 -26.75 2.53 9.78
C LEU A 213 -27.61 1.57 8.96
N SER A 214 -28.21 2.03 7.87
CA SER A 214 -28.87 1.15 6.91
C SER A 214 -27.84 0.23 6.22
N VAL A 215 -28.02 -1.08 6.37
CA VAL A 215 -27.10 -2.15 5.92
C VAL A 215 -27.70 -3.07 4.84
N SER A 216 -28.84 -2.72 4.23
CA SER A 216 -29.37 -3.45 3.07
C SER A 216 -30.09 -2.53 2.07
N ARG A 217 -30.32 -3.01 0.85
CA ARG A 217 -31.07 -2.33 -0.22
C ARG A 217 -32.01 -3.33 -0.91
N THR A 218 -33.11 -2.83 -1.45
CA THR A 218 -34.08 -3.61 -2.26
C THR A 218 -34.18 -3.13 -3.71
N THR A 219 -33.52 -2.01 -4.03
CA THR A 219 -33.63 -1.33 -5.33
C THR A 219 -32.80 -1.95 -6.46
N PHE A 220 -31.92 -2.91 -6.13
CA PHE A 220 -31.10 -3.64 -7.10
C PHE A 220 -30.68 -5.01 -6.54
N ASP A 221 -30.28 -5.93 -7.42
CA ASP A 221 -29.95 -7.33 -7.10
C ASP A 221 -28.46 -7.68 -7.23
N TRP A 222 -27.62 -6.75 -7.69
CA TRP A 222 -26.16 -6.94 -7.81
C TRP A 222 -25.43 -6.74 -6.47
N GLY A 223 -25.50 -7.75 -5.60
CA GLY A 223 -24.83 -7.78 -4.29
C GLY A 223 -24.97 -9.13 -3.59
N VAL A 224 -24.44 -9.24 -2.36
CA VAL A 224 -24.64 -10.43 -1.53
C VAL A 224 -26.07 -10.44 -0.95
N PRO A 225 -26.87 -11.49 -1.18
CA PRO A 225 -28.22 -11.56 -0.61
C PRO A 225 -28.21 -11.69 0.91
N VAL A 226 -29.16 -11.02 1.57
CA VAL A 226 -29.37 -11.13 3.02
C VAL A 226 -29.86 -12.55 3.37
N PRO A 227 -29.23 -13.25 4.34
CA PRO A 227 -29.68 -14.57 4.78
C PRO A 227 -31.14 -14.60 5.24
N GLY A 228 -31.95 -15.42 4.56
CA GLY A 228 -33.38 -15.58 4.84
C GLY A 228 -34.29 -14.50 4.26
N ASP A 229 -33.75 -13.53 3.51
CA ASP A 229 -34.53 -12.45 2.90
C ASP A 229 -33.92 -12.01 1.55
N PRO A 230 -34.19 -12.76 0.45
CA PRO A 230 -33.54 -12.54 -0.84
C PRO A 230 -34.01 -11.27 -1.57
N GLU A 231 -35.07 -10.61 -1.09
CA GLU A 231 -35.49 -9.29 -1.61
C GLU A 231 -34.46 -8.20 -1.24
N HIS A 232 -33.65 -8.45 -0.22
CA HIS A 232 -32.61 -7.55 0.24
C HIS A 232 -31.21 -8.01 -0.20
N VAL A 233 -30.44 -7.08 -0.76
CA VAL A 233 -28.99 -7.21 -0.89
C VAL A 233 -28.28 -6.44 0.22
N MET A 234 -27.17 -6.97 0.71
CA MET A 234 -26.34 -6.29 1.71
C MET A 234 -25.81 -4.97 1.15
N TYR A 235 -25.73 -3.97 2.03
CA TYR A 235 -25.02 -2.74 1.75
C TYR A 235 -23.57 -3.05 1.41
N VAL A 236 -23.09 -2.45 0.31
CA VAL A 236 -21.76 -2.76 -0.26
C VAL A 236 -20.64 -2.68 0.76
N TRP A 237 -20.69 -1.80 1.76
CA TRP A 237 -19.63 -1.71 2.77
C TRP A 237 -19.65 -2.84 3.81
N VAL A 238 -20.80 -3.47 4.09
CA VAL A 238 -20.83 -4.68 4.93
C VAL A 238 -20.11 -5.82 4.20
N ASP A 239 -20.42 -6.00 2.93
CA ASP A 239 -19.80 -6.98 2.06
C ASP A 239 -18.31 -6.68 1.84
N ALA A 240 -17.99 -5.51 1.29
CA ALA A 240 -16.64 -5.09 0.98
C ALA A 240 -15.71 -5.17 2.20
N LEU A 241 -16.09 -4.67 3.38
CA LEU A 241 -15.22 -4.76 4.57
C LEU A 241 -14.97 -6.21 5.02
N THR A 242 -15.89 -7.13 4.73
CA THR A 242 -15.74 -8.55 5.03
C THR A 242 -14.62 -9.24 4.22
N ASN A 243 -14.09 -8.57 3.19
CA ASN A 243 -13.01 -9.11 2.36
C ASN A 243 -11.77 -9.44 3.22
N TYR A 244 -11.52 -8.65 4.27
CA TYR A 244 -10.34 -8.79 5.12
C TYR A 244 -10.33 -10.11 5.88
N ILE A 245 -11.46 -10.50 6.49
CA ILE A 245 -11.56 -11.80 7.16
C ILE A 245 -11.69 -12.95 6.15
N THR A 246 -12.36 -12.72 5.02
CA THR A 246 -12.47 -13.71 3.93
C THR A 246 -11.08 -14.06 3.39
N GLY A 247 -10.21 -13.06 3.25
CA GLY A 247 -8.85 -13.16 2.75
C GLY A 247 -8.03 -14.23 3.44
N VAL A 248 -8.27 -14.41 4.74
CA VAL A 248 -7.56 -15.32 5.63
C VAL A 248 -8.42 -16.50 6.12
N GLY A 249 -9.55 -16.78 5.46
CA GLY A 249 -10.25 -18.07 5.60
C GLY A 249 -11.57 -18.05 6.39
N HIS A 250 -12.05 -16.89 6.85
CA HIS A 250 -13.40 -16.79 7.40
C HIS A 250 -14.44 -17.34 6.38
N PRO A 251 -15.57 -17.93 6.82
CA PRO A 251 -15.95 -18.22 8.22
C PRO A 251 -15.36 -19.52 8.81
N ASP A 252 -14.46 -20.20 8.11
CA ASP A 252 -13.86 -21.43 8.61
C ASP A 252 -12.68 -21.12 9.54
N ALA A 253 -12.91 -21.22 10.85
CA ALA A 253 -11.88 -21.03 11.86
C ALA A 253 -10.75 -22.09 11.80
N ASN A 254 -10.94 -23.19 11.06
CA ASN A 254 -9.89 -24.19 10.82
C ASN A 254 -9.10 -23.94 9.54
N ASP A 255 -9.42 -22.88 8.77
CA ASP A 255 -8.64 -22.52 7.59
C ASP A 255 -7.19 -22.26 8.02
N LYS A 256 -6.25 -22.82 7.25
CA LYS A 256 -4.83 -22.71 7.55
C LYS A 256 -4.33 -21.27 7.64
N ASN A 257 -5.02 -20.31 7.04
CA ASN A 257 -4.64 -18.89 7.04
C ASN A 257 -5.32 -18.11 8.18
N TRP A 258 -6.27 -18.68 8.93
CA TRP A 258 -7.01 -17.94 9.96
C TRP A 258 -6.11 -17.37 11.07
N HIS A 259 -4.96 -18.02 11.31
CA HIS A 259 -3.94 -17.58 12.25
C HIS A 259 -3.31 -16.21 11.91
N TYR A 260 -3.53 -15.67 10.70
CA TYR A 260 -3.15 -14.31 10.33
C TYR A 260 -4.10 -13.25 10.90
N TRP A 261 -5.33 -13.59 11.26
CA TRP A 261 -6.29 -12.64 11.84
C TRP A 261 -5.99 -12.40 13.34
N PRO A 262 -6.06 -11.16 13.85
CA PRO A 262 -6.47 -9.92 13.18
C PRO A 262 -5.36 -9.26 12.34
N ALA A 263 -5.77 -8.50 11.31
CA ALA A 263 -4.85 -7.72 10.49
C ALA A 263 -3.97 -6.79 11.33
N ASP A 264 -2.67 -6.80 11.07
CA ASP A 264 -1.70 -5.92 11.71
C ASP A 264 -1.87 -4.48 11.22
N VAL A 265 -2.18 -4.30 9.93
CA VAL A 265 -2.50 -2.98 9.39
C VAL A 265 -3.37 -3.05 8.14
N HIS A 266 -4.43 -2.23 8.12
CA HIS A 266 -5.16 -1.87 6.90
C HIS A 266 -4.60 -0.56 6.34
N ILE A 267 -4.12 -0.58 5.10
CA ILE A 267 -3.70 0.62 4.37
C ILE A 267 -4.85 1.06 3.46
N ILE A 268 -5.30 2.30 3.62
CA ILE A 268 -6.48 2.83 2.92
C ILE A 268 -6.28 4.30 2.51
N GLY A 269 -7.07 4.76 1.54
CA GLY A 269 -7.28 6.20 1.29
C GLY A 269 -8.06 6.91 2.43
N LYS A 270 -7.76 8.20 2.65
CA LYS A 270 -8.43 9.02 3.68
C LYS A 270 -9.95 9.20 3.50
N ASP A 271 -10.47 9.06 2.28
CA ASP A 271 -11.91 9.13 1.98
C ASP A 271 -12.71 8.00 2.62
N ILE A 272 -12.10 6.83 2.82
CA ILE A 272 -12.79 5.64 3.29
C ILE A 272 -12.52 5.33 4.77
N ILE A 273 -11.90 6.27 5.49
CA ILE A 273 -11.48 6.07 6.89
C ILE A 273 -12.63 5.77 7.84
N ARG A 274 -13.79 6.41 7.66
CA ARG A 274 -14.95 6.18 8.55
C ARG A 274 -15.45 4.75 8.46
N PHE A 275 -15.45 4.16 7.27
CA PHE A 275 -15.84 2.77 7.08
C PHE A 275 -14.90 1.83 7.85
N HIS A 276 -13.59 2.09 7.83
CA HIS A 276 -12.59 1.20 8.42
C HIS A 276 -12.34 1.43 9.91
N ALA A 277 -12.49 2.67 10.39
CA ALA A 277 -12.19 3.02 11.78
C ALA A 277 -13.44 3.10 12.67
N VAL A 278 -14.65 3.16 12.09
CA VAL A 278 -15.92 3.22 12.84
C VAL A 278 -16.79 2.00 12.54
N TYR A 279 -17.17 1.80 11.27
CA TYR A 279 -18.15 0.76 10.94
C TYR A 279 -17.56 -0.63 11.06
N TRP A 280 -16.36 -0.84 10.50
CA TRP A 280 -15.69 -2.13 10.51
C TRP A 280 -15.45 -2.67 11.93
N PRO A 281 -14.80 -1.94 12.86
CA PRO A 281 -14.65 -2.41 14.22
C PRO A 281 -16.00 -2.62 14.92
N ALA A 282 -17.03 -1.82 14.64
CA ALA A 282 -18.37 -2.06 15.20
C ALA A 282 -19.00 -3.36 14.68
N PHE A 283 -18.90 -3.65 13.38
CA PHE A 283 -19.37 -4.91 12.79
C PHE A 283 -18.62 -6.12 13.36
N LEU A 284 -17.31 -6.02 13.51
CA LEU A 284 -16.48 -7.06 14.10
C LEU A 284 -16.83 -7.31 15.57
N MET A 285 -16.97 -6.25 16.38
CA MET A 285 -17.42 -6.35 17.77
C MET A 285 -18.81 -6.99 17.87
N ALA A 286 -19.74 -6.60 16.99
CA ALA A 286 -21.08 -7.17 16.91
C ALA A 286 -21.09 -8.64 16.49
N ALA A 287 -20.16 -9.06 15.62
CA ALA A 287 -20.01 -10.45 15.21
C ALA A 287 -19.16 -11.30 16.17
N GLY A 288 -18.56 -10.70 17.21
CA GLY A 288 -17.66 -11.37 18.14
C GLY A 288 -16.29 -11.72 17.55
N ILE A 289 -15.83 -10.96 16.56
CA ILE A 289 -14.55 -11.15 15.87
C ILE A 289 -13.55 -10.09 16.37
N PRO A 290 -12.27 -10.43 16.62
CA PRO A 290 -11.25 -9.45 17.01
C PRO A 290 -11.10 -8.32 15.99
N VAL A 291 -10.94 -7.09 16.47
CA VAL A 291 -10.69 -5.90 15.64
C VAL A 291 -9.25 -5.89 15.10
N PRO A 292 -8.97 -5.23 13.95
CA PRO A 292 -7.60 -5.06 13.46
C PRO A 292 -6.72 -4.30 14.46
N LYS A 293 -5.40 -4.43 14.35
CA LYS A 293 -4.46 -3.72 15.23
C LYS A 293 -4.28 -2.26 14.82
N ARG A 294 -4.41 -1.95 13.52
CA ARG A 294 -4.22 -0.60 12.98
C ARG A 294 -4.95 -0.35 11.67
N VAL A 295 -5.41 0.88 11.48
CA VAL A 295 -5.90 1.46 10.22
C VAL A 295 -5.04 2.67 9.90
N TYR A 296 -4.35 2.67 8.76
CA TYR A 296 -3.54 3.80 8.30
C TYR A 296 -4.13 4.41 7.03
N ALA A 297 -4.51 5.69 7.12
CA ALA A 297 -5.15 6.43 6.04
C ALA A 297 -4.16 7.38 5.35
N HIS A 298 -3.81 7.08 4.08
CA HIS A 298 -2.94 7.94 3.28
C HIS A 298 -3.69 9.07 2.57
N GLY A 299 -2.95 10.09 2.13
CA GLY A 299 -3.50 11.20 1.34
C GLY A 299 -3.69 10.87 -0.13
N PHE A 300 -4.25 11.82 -0.88
CA PHE A 300 -4.45 11.67 -2.32
C PHE A 300 -3.23 12.07 -3.12
N LEU A 301 -3.12 11.50 -4.32
CA LEU A 301 -2.23 12.01 -5.35
C LEU A 301 -2.97 13.00 -6.24
N PHE A 302 -2.33 14.12 -6.50
CA PHE A 302 -2.76 15.16 -7.43
C PHE A 302 -1.82 15.18 -8.63
N ASN A 303 -2.31 15.67 -9.78
CA ASN A 303 -1.50 15.90 -10.97
C ASN A 303 -1.33 17.41 -11.14
N ARG A 304 -0.11 17.94 -10.95
CA ARG A 304 0.18 19.39 -10.96
C ARG A 304 -0.77 20.22 -10.06
N GLY A 305 -1.12 19.70 -8.88
CA GLY A 305 -2.01 20.36 -7.92
C GLY A 305 -3.51 20.20 -8.19
N GLU A 306 -3.89 19.60 -9.32
CA GLU A 306 -5.30 19.36 -9.65
C GLU A 306 -5.74 17.94 -9.27
N LYS A 307 -6.95 17.82 -8.73
CA LYS A 307 -7.54 16.52 -8.42
C LYS A 307 -7.74 15.76 -9.73
N MET A 308 -7.24 14.53 -9.80
CA MET A 308 -7.42 13.71 -10.98
C MET A 308 -8.89 13.30 -11.12
N SER A 309 -9.46 13.50 -12.31
CA SER A 309 -10.81 13.03 -12.63
C SER A 309 -10.94 12.70 -14.11
N LYS A 310 -11.81 11.73 -14.43
CA LYS A 310 -12.10 11.37 -15.84
C LYS A 310 -12.62 12.57 -16.63
N SER A 311 -13.43 13.44 -16.00
CA SER A 311 -14.00 14.64 -16.62
C SER A 311 -12.97 15.72 -16.97
N THR A 312 -11.85 15.80 -16.25
CA THR A 312 -10.77 16.78 -16.48
C THR A 312 -9.66 16.25 -17.40
N GLY A 313 -9.70 14.97 -17.78
CA GLY A 313 -8.71 14.36 -18.70
C GLY A 313 -7.27 14.27 -18.15
N ASN A 314 -7.05 14.62 -16.88
CA ASN A 314 -5.74 14.66 -16.23
C ASN A 314 -5.41 13.37 -15.44
N VAL A 315 -6.18 12.30 -15.64
CA VAL A 315 -5.97 11.00 -14.99
C VAL A 315 -4.65 10.41 -15.46
N VAL A 316 -3.78 10.11 -14.51
CA VAL A 316 -2.49 9.49 -14.82
C VAL A 316 -2.63 7.96 -14.78
N ASP A 317 -2.38 7.35 -15.94
CA ASP A 317 -2.40 5.90 -16.12
C ASP A 317 -1.10 5.26 -15.59
N PRO A 318 -1.18 4.35 -14.60
CA PRO A 318 0.01 3.71 -14.03
C PRO A 318 0.77 2.84 -15.03
N PHE A 319 0.11 2.27 -16.04
CA PHE A 319 0.79 1.47 -17.08
C PHE A 319 1.70 2.35 -17.93
N SER A 320 1.15 3.46 -18.43
CA SER A 320 1.91 4.44 -19.20
C SER A 320 3.11 5.01 -18.41
N LEU A 321 2.96 5.29 -17.11
CA LEU A 321 4.09 5.72 -16.28
C LEU A 321 5.15 4.62 -16.13
N ALA A 322 4.74 3.36 -15.92
CA ALA A 322 5.66 2.24 -15.78
C ALA A 322 6.42 1.94 -17.08
N ASP A 323 5.79 2.17 -18.24
CA ASP A 323 6.43 2.06 -19.56
C ASP A 323 7.40 3.22 -19.80
N GLN A 324 7.02 4.44 -19.41
CA GLN A 324 7.85 5.63 -19.59
C GLN A 324 9.10 5.61 -18.69
N TYR A 325 8.94 5.43 -17.38
CA TYR A 325 10.04 5.60 -16.41
C TYR A 325 10.65 4.29 -15.92
N GLY A 326 9.97 3.17 -16.15
CA GLY A 326 10.27 1.90 -15.49
C GLY A 326 9.60 1.78 -14.11
N VAL A 327 9.38 0.54 -13.69
CA VAL A 327 8.62 0.21 -12.47
C VAL A 327 9.33 0.68 -11.20
N ASP A 328 10.62 0.37 -11.05
CA ASP A 328 11.34 0.71 -9.83
C ASP A 328 11.55 2.23 -9.66
N PRO A 329 11.93 3.01 -10.70
CA PRO A 329 11.95 4.47 -10.61
C PRO A 329 10.59 5.07 -10.25
N LEU A 330 9.50 4.53 -10.81
CA LEU A 330 8.14 4.95 -10.46
C LEU A 330 7.81 4.70 -8.98
N ARG A 331 8.10 3.49 -8.48
CA ARG A 331 7.90 3.12 -7.08
C ARG A 331 8.73 4.00 -6.16
N PHE A 332 10.01 4.18 -6.46
CA PHE A 332 10.91 5.03 -5.71
C PHE A 332 10.39 6.46 -5.62
N PHE A 333 9.97 7.04 -6.74
CA PHE A 333 9.45 8.40 -6.78
C PHE A 333 8.30 8.60 -5.79
N PHE A 334 7.25 7.78 -5.85
CA PHE A 334 6.10 7.96 -4.96
C PHE A 334 6.41 7.71 -3.49
N LEU A 335 7.27 6.72 -3.20
CA LEU A 335 7.64 6.38 -1.82
C LEU A 335 8.64 7.36 -1.21
N ARG A 336 9.37 8.12 -2.05
CA ARG A 336 10.36 9.12 -1.63
C ARG A 336 9.81 10.54 -1.59
N GLU A 337 9.02 10.92 -2.58
CA GLU A 337 8.59 12.31 -2.80
C GLU A 337 7.40 12.68 -1.92
N VAL A 338 6.48 11.73 -1.69
CA VAL A 338 5.24 11.99 -0.95
C VAL A 338 5.39 11.54 0.51
N PRO A 339 5.27 12.45 1.50
CA PRO A 339 5.15 12.05 2.90
C PRO A 339 3.89 11.19 3.11
N PHE A 340 4.06 9.87 3.25
CA PHE A 340 2.94 8.92 3.34
C PHE A 340 1.99 9.28 4.50
N GLY A 341 0.74 9.62 4.17
CA GLY A 341 -0.23 10.21 5.11
C GLY A 341 -0.73 11.59 4.69
N ASN A 342 0.10 12.34 3.95
CA ASN A 342 -0.24 13.62 3.35
C ASN A 342 -0.63 13.46 1.88
N ASP A 343 -1.24 14.51 1.35
CA ASP A 343 -1.49 14.63 -0.08
C ASP A 343 -0.17 14.85 -0.84
N GLY A 344 -0.03 14.21 -1.99
CA GLY A 344 1.17 14.25 -2.83
C GLY A 344 0.87 14.77 -4.23
N ASN A 345 1.92 15.18 -4.93
CA ASN A 345 1.81 15.63 -6.31
C ASN A 345 2.72 14.80 -7.22
N TYR A 346 2.15 14.34 -8.34
CA TYR A 346 2.93 13.91 -9.49
C TYR A 346 3.25 15.11 -10.38
N ASN A 347 4.51 15.18 -10.81
CA ASN A 347 4.93 16.01 -11.93
C ASN A 347 6.11 15.31 -12.65
N HIS A 348 6.14 15.43 -13.98
CA HIS A 348 7.12 14.76 -14.84
C HIS A 348 8.55 15.20 -14.51
N GLU A 349 8.76 16.50 -14.28
CA GLU A 349 10.07 17.08 -14.00
C GLU A 349 10.69 16.50 -12.71
N ALA A 350 9.88 16.27 -11.68
CA ALA A 350 10.33 15.72 -10.39
C ALA A 350 10.66 14.23 -10.48
N ILE A 351 9.86 13.41 -11.17
CA ILE A 351 10.20 11.99 -11.34
C ILE A 351 11.48 11.83 -12.17
N VAL A 352 11.66 12.63 -13.22
CA VAL A 352 12.91 12.65 -14.01
C VAL A 352 14.09 13.09 -13.14
N THR A 353 13.92 14.15 -12.35
CA THR A 353 14.97 14.65 -11.44
C THR A 353 15.36 13.60 -10.41
N ARG A 354 14.39 12.96 -9.73
CA ARG A 354 14.64 11.89 -8.76
C ARG A 354 15.30 10.68 -9.38
N THR A 355 14.86 10.27 -10.57
CA THR A 355 15.45 9.14 -11.31
C THR A 355 16.90 9.44 -11.68
N ASN A 356 17.18 10.63 -12.19
CA ASN A 356 18.52 10.97 -12.66
C ASN A 356 19.49 11.28 -11.51
N ALA A 357 19.08 12.09 -10.52
CA ALA A 357 19.94 12.46 -9.40
C ALA A 357 20.08 11.31 -8.41
N ASP A 358 18.97 10.91 -7.78
CA ASP A 358 19.00 10.03 -6.61
C ASP A 358 19.30 8.57 -7.00
N LEU A 359 18.84 8.11 -8.17
CA LEU A 359 19.07 6.72 -8.63
C LEU A 359 20.29 6.59 -9.52
N ALA A 360 20.33 7.28 -10.66
CA ALA A 360 21.41 7.08 -11.64
C ALA A 360 22.74 7.69 -11.18
N ASN A 361 22.75 8.95 -10.73
CA ASN A 361 23.99 9.67 -10.39
C ASN A 361 24.53 9.33 -9.01
N ASP A 362 23.68 9.10 -8.02
CA ASP A 362 24.13 8.87 -6.64
C ASP A 362 24.34 7.38 -6.37
N PHE A 363 23.28 6.57 -6.38
CA PHE A 363 23.39 5.15 -6.03
C PHE A 363 24.01 4.32 -7.16
N GLY A 364 23.49 4.45 -8.39
CA GLY A 364 23.92 3.67 -9.55
C GLY A 364 25.37 3.93 -9.93
N ASN A 365 25.78 5.20 -9.99
CA ASN A 365 27.15 5.58 -10.31
C ASN A 365 28.15 5.15 -9.23
N LEU A 366 27.79 5.24 -7.93
CA LEU A 366 28.67 4.77 -6.85
C LEU A 366 28.95 3.26 -6.98
N GLY A 367 27.90 2.46 -7.20
CA GLY A 367 28.04 1.04 -7.51
C GLY A 367 28.89 0.82 -8.76
N GLN A 368 28.55 1.47 -9.88
CA GLN A 368 29.24 1.28 -11.15
C GLN A 368 30.73 1.65 -11.07
N ARG A 369 31.09 2.76 -10.43
CA ARG A 369 32.49 3.23 -10.31
C ARG A 369 33.31 2.28 -9.45
N SER A 370 32.80 1.90 -8.27
CA SER A 370 33.51 0.99 -7.36
C SER A 370 33.69 -0.40 -7.99
N LEU A 371 32.63 -0.98 -8.56
CA LEU A 371 32.66 -2.29 -9.22
C LEU A 371 33.55 -2.30 -10.48
N SER A 372 33.55 -1.21 -11.25
CA SER A 372 34.45 -1.08 -12.42
C SER A 372 35.93 -1.06 -12.03
N MET A 373 36.26 -0.45 -10.89
CA MET A 373 37.64 -0.43 -10.39
C MET A 373 38.04 -1.82 -9.88
N LEU A 374 37.16 -2.50 -9.14
CA LEU A 374 37.34 -3.89 -8.71
C LEU A 374 37.56 -4.83 -9.92
N ALA A 375 36.74 -4.71 -10.96
CA ALA A 375 36.87 -5.51 -12.18
C ALA A 375 38.24 -5.29 -12.86
N LYS A 376 38.66 -4.03 -13.04
CA LYS A 376 39.87 -3.68 -13.79
C LYS A 376 41.17 -3.95 -13.03
N GLN A 377 41.18 -3.72 -11.72
CA GLN A 377 42.42 -3.70 -10.92
C GLN A 377 42.58 -4.95 -10.07
N TYR A 378 41.48 -5.62 -9.73
CA TYR A 378 41.46 -6.82 -8.88
C TYR A 378 40.83 -8.03 -9.59
N GLY A 379 40.64 -7.97 -10.91
CA GLY A 379 40.07 -9.07 -11.70
C GLY A 379 38.64 -9.43 -11.32
N GLY A 380 37.90 -8.49 -10.72
CA GLY A 380 36.56 -8.73 -10.19
C GLY A 380 36.57 -9.54 -8.89
N VAL A 381 37.72 -9.73 -8.24
CA VAL A 381 37.80 -10.34 -6.92
C VAL A 381 37.73 -9.25 -5.86
N LEU A 382 36.83 -9.38 -4.89
CA LEU A 382 36.76 -8.45 -3.78
C LEU A 382 38.03 -8.57 -2.91
N PRO A 383 38.83 -7.53 -2.71
CA PRO A 383 40.11 -7.65 -2.03
C PRO A 383 39.95 -7.77 -0.51
N GLU A 384 40.98 -8.32 0.14
CA GLU A 384 41.11 -8.28 1.60
C GLU A 384 41.34 -6.83 2.07
N PRO A 385 40.50 -6.28 2.96
CA PRO A 385 40.73 -4.96 3.53
C PRO A 385 41.95 -4.97 4.46
N GLY A 386 42.69 -3.87 4.50
CA GLY A 386 43.70 -3.61 5.52
C GLY A 386 43.08 -3.06 6.80
N GLU A 387 43.89 -2.35 7.60
CA GLU A 387 43.36 -1.63 8.77
C GLU A 387 42.41 -0.51 8.35
N TYR A 388 41.23 -0.48 8.96
CA TYR A 388 40.25 0.59 8.72
C TYR A 388 40.71 1.91 9.34
N SER A 389 40.74 2.95 8.52
CA SER A 389 40.84 4.34 8.95
C SER A 389 39.59 4.77 9.72
N ASP A 390 39.65 5.96 10.34
CA ASP A 390 38.48 6.50 11.04
C ASP A 390 37.33 6.86 10.09
N ASN A 391 37.66 7.26 8.84
CA ASN A 391 36.66 7.47 7.79
C ASN A 391 35.96 6.16 7.40
N ASP A 392 36.73 5.06 7.25
CA ASP A 392 36.18 3.73 6.94
C ASP A 392 35.23 3.26 8.04
N LYS A 393 35.64 3.39 9.30
CA LYS A 393 34.82 3.03 10.47
C LYS A 393 33.55 3.88 10.52
N ALA A 394 33.63 5.18 10.24
CA ALA A 394 32.49 6.08 10.28
C ALA A 394 31.43 5.70 9.24
N ILE A 395 31.82 5.47 7.98
CA ILE A 395 30.85 5.09 6.94
C ILE A 395 30.27 3.68 7.17
N LEU A 396 31.08 2.73 7.65
CA LEU A 396 30.58 1.40 8.03
C LEU A 396 29.59 1.48 9.19
N ALA A 397 29.86 2.30 10.21
CA ALA A 397 28.95 2.49 11.33
C ALA A 397 27.62 3.12 10.90
N MET A 398 27.65 4.09 9.98
CA MET A 398 26.42 4.66 9.40
C MET A 398 25.62 3.63 8.61
N ALA A 399 26.29 2.83 7.79
CA ALA A 399 25.66 1.74 7.04
C ALA A 399 25.09 0.65 7.96
N ASP A 400 25.72 0.39 9.11
CA ASP A 400 25.20 -0.57 10.08
C ASP A 400 23.99 -0.03 10.87
N GLY A 401 23.97 1.27 11.14
CA GLY A 401 22.91 1.93 11.91
C GLY A 401 21.62 2.22 11.14
N MET A 402 21.66 2.31 9.80
CA MET A 402 20.49 2.73 9.02
C MET A 402 19.29 1.76 9.08
N LEU A 403 19.52 0.47 9.36
CA LEU A 403 18.43 -0.50 9.50
C LEU A 403 17.50 -0.15 10.65
N GLU A 404 18.06 0.29 11.78
CA GLU A 404 17.24 0.63 12.96
C GLU A 404 16.42 1.90 12.71
N LEU A 405 17.00 2.90 12.05
CA LEU A 405 16.27 4.10 11.64
C LEU A 405 15.13 3.76 10.66
N ALA A 406 15.38 2.85 9.71
CA ALA A 406 14.35 2.38 8.78
C ALA A 406 13.24 1.59 9.50
N ARG A 407 13.56 0.75 10.49
CA ARG A 407 12.55 0.04 11.31
C ARG A 407 11.65 1.00 12.07
N ILE A 408 12.23 2.02 12.73
CA ILE A 408 11.47 3.04 13.46
C ILE A 408 10.48 3.75 12.52
N ALA A 409 10.94 4.15 11.34
CA ALA A 409 10.10 4.80 10.34
C ALA A 409 9.00 3.87 9.80
N MET A 410 9.33 2.63 9.45
CA MET A 410 8.38 1.67 8.88
C MET A 410 7.33 1.19 9.89
N ALA A 411 7.65 1.16 11.20
CA ALA A 411 6.70 0.83 12.25
C ALA A 411 5.48 1.79 12.28
N THR A 412 5.69 3.04 11.88
CA THR A 412 4.66 4.09 11.81
C THR A 412 4.30 4.47 10.36
N GLN A 413 4.62 3.59 9.40
CA GLN A 413 4.34 3.73 7.96
C GLN A 413 4.96 5.00 7.34
N GLN A 414 6.01 5.56 7.95
CA GLN A 414 6.77 6.69 7.42
C GLN A 414 7.76 6.23 6.35
N ILE A 415 7.26 5.63 5.26
CA ILE A 415 8.09 5.00 4.21
C ILE A 415 9.13 5.98 3.67
N HIS A 416 8.73 7.23 3.39
CA HIS A 416 9.62 8.30 2.94
C HIS A 416 10.79 8.56 3.89
N GLN A 417 10.60 8.44 5.21
CA GLN A 417 11.69 8.58 6.19
C GLN A 417 12.61 7.37 6.21
N ALA A 418 12.08 6.16 5.98
CA ALA A 418 12.91 4.98 5.79
C ALA A 418 13.78 5.12 4.53
N VAL A 419 13.23 5.65 3.43
CA VAL A 419 14.02 5.97 2.23
C VAL A 419 15.06 7.06 2.52
N ASN A 420 14.70 8.12 3.25
CA ASN A 420 15.65 9.17 3.66
C ASN A 420 16.83 8.61 4.47
N ALA A 421 16.57 7.68 5.40
CA ALA A 421 17.62 7.05 6.20
C ALA A 421 18.63 6.29 5.31
N VAL A 422 18.14 5.56 4.30
CA VAL A 422 19.00 4.86 3.33
C VAL A 422 19.75 5.84 2.43
N TRP A 423 19.08 6.86 1.89
CA TRP A 423 19.71 7.84 0.99
C TRP A 423 20.68 8.79 1.69
N ALA A 424 20.55 8.99 3.00
CA ALA A 424 21.58 9.67 3.79
C ALA A 424 22.91 8.90 3.76
N VAL A 425 22.87 7.56 3.81
CA VAL A 425 24.06 6.71 3.67
C VAL A 425 24.57 6.72 2.23
N VAL A 426 23.70 6.74 1.21
CA VAL A 426 24.13 6.90 -0.20
C VAL A 426 24.92 8.19 -0.39
N ALA A 427 24.43 9.31 0.15
CA ALA A 427 25.09 10.60 0.05
C ALA A 427 26.45 10.59 0.76
N GLU A 428 26.54 10.03 1.97
CA GLU A 428 27.80 9.97 2.71
C GLU A 428 28.79 8.99 2.07
N ALA A 429 28.32 7.86 1.52
CA ALA A 429 29.17 6.93 0.80
C ALA A 429 29.81 7.57 -0.45
N ASN A 430 29.09 8.44 -1.15
CA ASN A 430 29.65 9.24 -2.24
C ASN A 430 30.71 10.24 -1.75
N ARG A 431 30.48 10.93 -0.62
CA ARG A 431 31.49 11.82 0.00
C ARG A 431 32.74 11.08 0.43
N TYR A 432 32.57 9.94 1.09
CA TYR A 432 33.64 9.03 1.48
C TYR A 432 34.45 8.59 0.26
N PHE A 433 33.79 8.06 -0.78
CA PHE A 433 34.47 7.59 -1.99
C PHE A 433 35.22 8.70 -2.71
N ALA A 434 34.66 9.92 -2.73
CA ALA A 434 35.31 11.07 -3.33
C ALA A 434 36.53 11.54 -2.51
N GLY A 435 36.40 11.60 -1.17
CA GLY A 435 37.45 12.03 -0.25
C GLY A 435 38.63 11.07 -0.19
N GLU A 436 38.39 9.76 -0.25
CA GLU A 436 39.45 8.75 -0.28
C GLU A 436 40.13 8.65 -1.66
N ALA A 437 39.51 9.18 -2.72
CA ALA A 437 40.06 9.26 -4.07
C ALA A 437 40.72 7.95 -4.56
N PRO A 438 40.02 6.81 -4.60
CA PRO A 438 40.62 5.50 -4.88
C PRO A 438 41.27 5.42 -6.27
N TRP A 439 40.91 6.30 -7.21
CA TRP A 439 41.56 6.37 -8.53
C TRP A 439 43.00 6.85 -8.46
N ALA A 440 43.34 7.69 -7.47
CA ALA A 440 44.71 8.10 -7.19
C ALA A 440 45.45 7.01 -6.42
N LEU A 441 44.79 6.42 -5.41
CA LEU A 441 45.35 5.34 -4.58
C LEU A 441 45.78 4.12 -5.41
N ALA A 442 45.13 3.86 -6.54
CA ALA A 442 45.54 2.83 -7.50
C ALA A 442 47.03 2.86 -7.86
N LYS A 443 47.63 4.05 -7.85
CA LYS A 443 49.05 4.27 -8.19
C LYS A 443 49.93 4.49 -6.96
N THR A 444 49.38 5.12 -5.92
CA THR A 444 50.17 5.61 -4.78
C THR A 444 50.12 4.68 -3.57
N ASP A 445 48.98 4.05 -3.30
CA ASP A 445 48.79 3.13 -2.17
C ASP A 445 47.70 2.09 -2.49
N PRO A 446 48.05 1.01 -3.21
CA PRO A 446 47.10 -0.03 -3.58
C PRO A 446 46.49 -0.76 -2.37
N LYS A 447 47.17 -0.81 -1.22
CA LYS A 447 46.62 -1.44 -0.01
C LYS A 447 45.50 -0.61 0.59
N LYS A 448 45.68 0.71 0.68
CA LYS A 448 44.60 1.61 1.09
C LYS A 448 43.45 1.58 0.09
N GLN A 449 43.76 1.55 -1.21
CA GLN A 449 42.75 1.43 -2.25
C GLN A 449 41.88 0.18 -2.08
N ALA A 450 42.48 -0.99 -1.86
CA ALA A 450 41.77 -2.24 -1.62
C ALA A 450 40.75 -2.11 -0.47
N THR A 451 41.17 -1.50 0.63
CA THR A 451 40.32 -1.22 1.80
C THR A 451 39.13 -0.33 1.42
N VAL A 452 39.38 0.77 0.71
CA VAL A 452 38.33 1.70 0.29
C VAL A 452 37.31 1.04 -0.64
N LEU A 453 37.77 0.22 -1.59
CA LEU A 453 36.88 -0.51 -2.50
C LEU A 453 36.07 -1.59 -1.78
N TYR A 454 36.68 -2.29 -0.82
CA TYR A 454 35.97 -3.25 0.04
C TYR A 454 34.85 -2.56 0.83
N VAL A 455 35.19 -1.48 1.55
CA VAL A 455 34.24 -0.70 2.35
C VAL A 455 33.09 -0.18 1.47
N THR A 456 33.42 0.35 0.29
CA THR A 456 32.39 0.85 -0.64
C THR A 456 31.45 -0.26 -1.10
N ALA A 457 31.99 -1.44 -1.50
CA ALA A 457 31.17 -2.56 -1.95
C ALA A 457 30.23 -3.06 -0.83
N GLU A 458 30.72 -3.12 0.41
CA GLU A 458 29.92 -3.49 1.57
C GLU A 458 28.81 -2.46 1.87
N VAL A 459 29.11 -1.17 1.79
CA VAL A 459 28.11 -0.11 2.01
C VAL A 459 27.03 -0.17 0.92
N VAL A 460 27.43 -0.32 -0.35
CA VAL A 460 26.49 -0.50 -1.49
C VAL A 460 25.62 -1.74 -1.29
N ARG A 461 26.18 -2.86 -0.78
CA ARG A 461 25.40 -4.05 -0.44
C ARG A 461 24.31 -3.74 0.58
N GLN A 462 24.66 -3.10 1.70
CA GLN A 462 23.68 -2.81 2.74
C GLN A 462 22.58 -1.87 2.23
N ILE A 463 22.95 -0.85 1.43
CA ILE A 463 21.99 0.06 0.79
C ILE A 463 21.04 -0.76 -0.11
N ALA A 464 21.58 -1.62 -0.96
CA ALA A 464 20.78 -2.45 -1.86
C ALA A 464 19.84 -3.37 -1.08
N ILE A 465 20.29 -4.02 0.00
CA ILE A 465 19.42 -4.87 0.84
C ILE A 465 18.26 -4.06 1.41
N LEU A 466 18.52 -2.90 2.00
CA LEU A 466 17.49 -2.08 2.65
C LEU A 466 16.56 -1.39 1.66
N ALA A 467 16.99 -1.15 0.42
CA ALA A 467 16.17 -0.54 -0.63
C ALA A 467 15.31 -1.55 -1.42
N GLN A 468 15.46 -2.87 -1.21
CA GLN A 468 14.64 -3.90 -1.86
C GLN A 468 13.12 -3.72 -1.72
N PRO A 469 12.55 -3.28 -0.57
CA PRO A 469 11.11 -3.02 -0.48
C PRO A 469 10.61 -1.95 -1.44
N ILE A 470 11.49 -1.00 -1.78
CA ILE A 470 11.18 0.17 -2.60
C ILE A 470 11.38 -0.16 -4.08
N MET A 471 12.54 -0.74 -4.41
CA MET A 471 12.98 -1.06 -5.78
C MET A 471 13.46 -2.52 -5.87
N PRO A 472 12.54 -3.49 -5.82
CA PRO A 472 12.89 -4.90 -5.71
C PRO A 472 13.76 -5.42 -6.86
N ALA A 473 13.45 -5.05 -8.10
CA ALA A 473 14.16 -5.59 -9.27
C ALA A 473 15.59 -5.01 -9.40
N SER A 474 15.74 -3.71 -9.20
CA SER A 474 17.00 -2.98 -9.35
C SER A 474 17.94 -3.30 -8.19
N CYS A 475 17.42 -3.37 -6.97
CA CYS A 475 18.23 -3.79 -5.82
C CYS A 475 18.64 -5.27 -5.92
N GLY A 476 17.75 -6.13 -6.44
CA GLY A 476 18.10 -7.52 -6.77
C GLY A 476 19.29 -7.60 -7.75
N LYS A 477 19.23 -6.85 -8.86
CA LYS A 477 20.34 -6.76 -9.84
C LYS A 477 21.63 -6.23 -9.23
N MET A 478 21.56 -5.19 -8.38
CA MET A 478 22.75 -4.68 -7.69
C MET A 478 23.38 -5.75 -6.78
N LEU A 479 22.55 -6.52 -6.07
CA LEU A 479 23.01 -7.62 -5.22
C LEU A 479 23.57 -8.80 -6.03
N ASP A 480 23.04 -9.07 -7.23
CA ASP A 480 23.62 -10.05 -8.16
C ASP A 480 25.05 -9.65 -8.56
N ILE A 481 25.27 -8.37 -8.93
CA ILE A 481 26.59 -7.87 -9.34
C ILE A 481 27.57 -7.81 -8.16
N LEU A 482 27.07 -7.69 -6.93
CA LEU A 482 27.86 -7.81 -5.71
C LEU A 482 28.14 -9.27 -5.28
N GLY A 483 27.65 -10.25 -6.04
CA GLY A 483 27.85 -11.67 -5.74
C GLY A 483 27.13 -12.15 -4.47
N VAL A 484 26.06 -11.46 -4.05
CA VAL A 484 25.32 -11.76 -2.82
C VAL A 484 24.27 -12.84 -3.09
N PRO A 485 24.33 -14.02 -2.46
CA PRO A 485 23.33 -15.07 -2.66
C PRO A 485 21.93 -14.61 -2.23
N GLU A 486 20.88 -15.13 -2.87
CA GLU A 486 19.48 -14.77 -2.55
C GLU A 486 19.12 -15.01 -1.08
N SER A 487 19.63 -16.10 -0.50
CA SER A 487 19.44 -16.44 0.92
C SER A 487 20.05 -15.42 1.90
N GLU A 488 20.94 -14.55 1.43
CA GLU A 488 21.67 -13.56 2.23
C GLU A 488 21.17 -12.12 2.01
N ARG A 489 20.02 -11.95 1.35
CA ARG A 489 19.43 -10.63 1.03
C ARG A 489 18.41 -10.14 2.06
N THR A 490 18.32 -10.77 3.22
CA THR A 490 17.42 -10.36 4.31
C THR A 490 18.12 -9.44 5.30
N PHE A 491 17.36 -8.75 6.16
CA PHE A 491 17.92 -7.84 7.17
C PHE A 491 18.70 -8.57 8.27
N ALA A 492 18.60 -9.91 8.34
CA ALA A 492 19.45 -10.73 9.20
C ALA A 492 20.94 -10.63 8.85
N PHE A 493 21.27 -10.24 7.61
CA PHE A 493 22.63 -10.13 7.08
C PHE A 493 23.10 -8.68 6.92
N SER A 494 22.41 -7.73 7.55
CA SER A 494 22.75 -6.30 7.61
C SER A 494 23.16 -5.90 9.04
N GLY A 495 23.57 -4.65 9.23
CA GLY A 495 23.90 -4.12 10.57
C GLY A 495 25.18 -4.68 11.15
N GLY A 496 26.20 -4.89 10.32
CA GLY A 496 27.50 -5.44 10.73
C GLY A 496 27.52 -6.93 11.08
N LYS A 497 26.36 -7.61 11.08
CA LYS A 497 26.23 -9.05 11.42
C LYS A 497 26.94 -9.97 10.43
N LYS A 498 26.90 -9.60 9.16
CA LYS A 498 27.62 -10.27 8.07
C LYS A 498 28.11 -9.22 7.08
N ARG A 499 29.32 -9.41 6.59
CA ARG A 499 29.97 -8.63 5.53
C ARG A 499 30.17 -9.51 4.30
N ILE A 500 30.38 -8.91 3.13
CA ILE A 500 30.87 -9.68 1.97
C ILE A 500 32.24 -10.28 2.34
N ALA A 501 32.41 -11.57 2.07
CA ALA A 501 33.69 -12.22 2.29
C ALA A 501 34.74 -11.65 1.31
N PRO A 502 35.93 -11.28 1.77
CA PRO A 502 37.07 -11.09 0.88
C PRO A 502 37.30 -12.34 0.02
N GLY A 503 37.78 -12.13 -1.20
CA GLY A 503 37.96 -13.19 -2.20
C GLY A 503 36.69 -13.57 -2.97
N THR A 504 35.52 -12.99 -2.65
CA THR A 504 34.31 -13.20 -3.45
C THR A 504 34.52 -12.73 -4.90
N GLN A 505 34.21 -13.61 -5.85
CA GLN A 505 34.21 -13.28 -7.27
C GLN A 505 32.94 -12.50 -7.62
N LEU A 506 33.12 -11.27 -8.10
CA LEU A 506 32.05 -10.38 -8.55
C LEU A 506 31.83 -10.58 -10.06
N PRO A 507 30.57 -10.69 -10.51
CA PRO A 507 30.25 -10.65 -11.94
C PRO A 507 30.70 -9.34 -12.63
N PRO A 508 30.76 -9.33 -13.97
CA PRO A 508 31.05 -8.12 -14.72
C PRO A 508 30.12 -6.96 -14.34
N PRO A 509 30.64 -5.74 -14.11
CA PRO A 509 29.81 -4.58 -13.77
C PRO A 509 28.79 -4.26 -14.87
N ALA A 510 27.56 -3.98 -14.48
CA ALA A 510 26.50 -3.56 -15.38
C ALA A 510 25.70 -2.38 -14.80
N PRO A 511 25.26 -1.42 -15.63
CA PRO A 511 24.45 -0.31 -15.15
C PRO A 511 23.09 -0.81 -14.64
N VAL A 512 22.77 -0.51 -13.38
CA VAL A 512 21.51 -0.92 -12.73
C VAL A 512 20.41 0.14 -12.93
N PHE A 513 20.77 1.41 -12.84
CA PHE A 513 19.86 2.55 -12.91
C PHE A 513 20.20 3.38 -14.15
N PRO A 514 19.60 3.09 -15.32
CA PRO A 514 19.78 3.93 -16.49
C PRO A 514 19.20 5.32 -16.23
N ARG A 515 19.85 6.35 -16.79
CA ARG A 515 19.29 7.71 -16.78
C ARG A 515 18.02 7.75 -17.61
N TYR A 516 17.04 8.52 -17.16
CA TYR A 516 15.92 8.91 -17.99
C TYR A 516 16.39 9.92 -19.03
N VAL A 517 16.10 9.64 -20.29
CA VAL A 517 16.35 10.50 -21.44
C VAL A 517 15.00 10.73 -22.11
N GLU A 518 14.69 12.00 -22.39
CA GLU A 518 13.47 12.32 -23.12
C GLU A 518 13.45 11.57 -24.45
N PRO A 519 12.30 10.98 -24.85
CA PRO A 519 12.14 10.49 -26.21
C PRO A 519 12.44 11.62 -27.18
N GLU A 520 13.22 11.35 -28.23
CA GLU A 520 13.40 12.34 -29.30
C GLU A 520 12.02 12.78 -29.79
N ALA A 521 11.75 14.09 -29.75
CA ALA A 521 10.49 14.63 -30.22
C ALA A 521 10.29 14.15 -31.66
N SER A 522 9.22 13.39 -31.88
CA SER A 522 8.88 12.91 -33.22
C SER A 522 8.70 14.15 -34.10
N SER A 523 9.65 14.41 -34.98
CA SER A 523 9.55 15.46 -35.97
C SER A 523 8.45 15.05 -36.96
N ASN A 524 7.22 15.48 -36.68
CA ASN A 524 6.12 15.49 -37.63
C ASN A 524 5.89 16.91 -38.13
#